data_AF-A0A235HSG7-F1
#
_entry.id   AF-A0A235HSG7-F1
#
_cell.length_a   1.000
_cell.length_b   1.000
_cell.length_c   1.000
_cell.angle_alpha   90.00
_cell.angle_beta   90.00
_cell.angle_gamma   90.00
#
_symmetry.space_group_name_H-M   'P 1'
#
loop_
_entity.id
_entity.type
_entity.pdbx_description
1 polymer ?
#
loop_
_entity_poly.entity_id
_entity_poly.type
_entity_poly.pdbx_seq_one_letter_code
_entity_poly.pdbx_strand_id
1 'polypeptide(L)'
;LIEAAGVVDNLIKMCPNWTQNEIEDDPATVHSDQRQILPTSEAQVRPMTKLKPQEQQEVWQRAVEVAGGKVPTGRIVKDVVQKIMERTKVPNTYHLGEVCQILAKDNPELRGKGGCWAIVSAVNEFSCTVRMWDGEYTVGLQHLKSFNYLPAECQQMQVICDRLSRVYLSALEESVQRFLESLGKLNRAYLTAVEEKLLNVLESEYGGEITP
;
A
#
# COMPACT_ATOMS: atom_id res chain seq x y z
N LEU A 1 -11.90 -17.52 -14.30
CA LEU A 1 -11.45 -18.61 -13.37
C LEU A 1 -10.15 -18.24 -12.65
N ILE A 2 -9.09 -17.81 -13.35
CA ILE A 2 -7.79 -17.44 -12.73
C ILE A 2 -7.91 -16.29 -11.71
N GLU A 3 -8.67 -15.24 -12.02
CA GLU A 3 -8.83 -14.08 -11.13
C GLU A 3 -9.61 -14.41 -9.85
N ALA A 4 -10.60 -15.30 -9.94
CA ALA A 4 -11.40 -15.73 -8.80
C ALA A 4 -10.57 -16.58 -7.81
N ALA A 5 -9.67 -17.42 -8.33
CA ALA A 5 -8.73 -18.18 -7.51
C ALA A 5 -7.75 -17.26 -6.76
N GLY A 6 -7.28 -16.18 -7.41
CA GLY A 6 -6.42 -15.18 -6.76
C GLY A 6 -7.07 -14.48 -5.57
N VAL A 7 -8.39 -14.22 -5.63
CA VAL A 7 -9.15 -13.66 -4.49
C VAL A 7 -9.20 -14.67 -3.33
N VAL A 8 -9.47 -15.94 -3.63
CA VAL A 8 -9.54 -17.00 -2.60
C VAL A 8 -8.18 -17.19 -1.93
N ASP A 9 -7.10 -17.25 -2.70
CA ASP A 9 -5.72 -17.37 -2.18
C ASP A 9 -5.35 -16.18 -1.29
N ASN A 10 -5.78 -14.98 -1.67
CA ASN A 10 -5.58 -13.78 -0.86
C ASN A 10 -6.39 -13.80 0.46
N LEU A 11 -7.62 -14.32 0.45
CA LEU A 11 -8.41 -14.50 1.68
C LEU A 11 -7.86 -15.62 2.58
N ILE A 12 -7.20 -16.63 2.00
CA ILE A 12 -6.51 -17.68 2.74
C ILE A 12 -5.28 -17.11 3.47
N LYS A 13 -4.56 -16.18 2.85
CA LYS A 13 -3.36 -15.51 3.42
C LYS A 13 -3.62 -14.57 4.60
N MET A 14 -4.87 -14.38 5.03
CA MET A 14 -5.25 -13.44 6.10
C MET A 14 -4.77 -13.82 7.53
N CYS A 15 -4.07 -14.95 7.76
CA CYS A 15 -3.47 -15.31 9.06
C CYS A 15 -2.07 -15.93 8.93
N PRO A 16 -1.09 -15.50 9.77
CA PRO A 16 -0.89 -16.15 11.08
C PRO A 16 -0.52 -15.15 12.20
N ASN A 17 -1.45 -14.81 13.10
CA ASN A 17 -1.18 -14.47 14.51
C ASN A 17 -2.45 -13.94 15.19
N TRP A 18 -3.17 -14.85 15.86
CA TRP A 18 -3.97 -14.47 17.04
C TRP A 18 -4.07 -15.64 18.02
N THR A 19 -2.91 -16.22 18.34
CA THR A 19 -2.75 -17.11 19.49
C THR A 19 -1.57 -16.62 20.32
N GLN A 20 -1.87 -15.84 21.35
CA GLN A 20 -1.29 -16.01 22.68
C GLN A 20 -2.03 -15.07 23.63
N ASN A 21 -3.11 -15.57 24.21
CA ASN A 21 -3.33 -15.38 25.63
C ASN A 21 -3.46 -16.79 26.20
N GLU A 22 -2.57 -17.11 27.12
CA GLU A 22 -2.57 -18.37 27.87
C GLU A 22 -3.93 -18.52 28.57
N ILE A 23 -4.49 -19.71 28.40
CA ILE A 23 -5.79 -20.10 28.92
C ILE A 23 -5.62 -20.34 30.43
N GLU A 24 -6.17 -19.46 31.27
CA GLU A 24 -6.63 -19.87 32.59
C GLU A 24 -8.05 -20.42 32.43
N ASP A 25 -8.23 -21.67 32.85
CA ASP A 25 -9.47 -22.45 32.78
C ASP A 25 -10.63 -21.77 33.52
N ASP A 26 -11.57 -21.17 32.78
CA ASP A 26 -12.92 -20.83 33.28
C ASP A 26 -13.99 -21.48 32.37
N PRO A 27 -14.78 -22.45 32.87
CA PRO A 27 -15.71 -23.25 32.06
C PRO A 27 -17.00 -22.51 31.63
N ALA A 28 -17.08 -21.19 31.76
CA ALA A 28 -18.28 -20.40 31.43
C ALA A 28 -18.21 -19.54 30.15
N THR A 29 -17.10 -19.55 29.40
CA THR A 29 -17.00 -18.79 28.14
C THR A 29 -17.14 -19.71 26.92
N VAL A 30 -18.26 -19.58 26.20
CA VAL A 30 -18.43 -20.16 24.87
C VAL A 30 -17.49 -19.40 23.92
N HIS A 31 -16.22 -19.80 23.90
CA HIS A 31 -15.27 -19.42 22.85
C HIS A 31 -15.76 -20.06 21.54
N SER A 32 -16.52 -19.29 20.77
CA SER A 32 -16.78 -19.64 19.37
C SER A 32 -15.46 -19.58 18.62
N ASP A 33 -14.86 -20.75 18.38
CA ASP A 33 -13.77 -20.95 17.45
C ASP A 33 -13.99 -20.09 16.20
N GLN A 34 -13.13 -19.08 15.99
CA GLN A 34 -13.10 -18.31 14.75
C GLN A 34 -12.61 -19.21 13.61
N ARG A 35 -13.49 -20.10 13.14
CA ARG A 35 -13.27 -20.85 11.90
C ARG A 35 -13.16 -19.82 10.79
N GLN A 36 -12.06 -19.84 10.06
CA GLN A 36 -11.86 -19.00 8.88
C GLN A 36 -13.01 -19.27 7.89
N ILE A 37 -13.91 -18.31 7.73
CA ILE A 37 -15.07 -18.43 6.83
C ILE A 37 -14.56 -18.14 5.42
N LEU A 38 -14.40 -19.17 4.60
CA LEU A 38 -13.92 -19.05 3.22
C LEU A 38 -15.07 -18.98 2.22
N PRO A 39 -14.85 -18.38 1.03
CA PRO A 39 -15.82 -18.44 -0.05
C PRO A 39 -16.05 -19.88 -0.51
N THR A 40 -17.30 -20.22 -0.76
CA THR A 40 -17.77 -21.52 -1.23
C THR A 40 -18.26 -21.48 -2.69
N SER A 41 -18.40 -20.29 -3.28
CA SER A 41 -18.92 -20.09 -4.63
C SER A 41 -18.23 -18.95 -5.36
N GLU A 42 -18.04 -19.10 -6.67
CA GLU A 42 -17.52 -18.05 -7.55
C GLU A 42 -18.36 -16.76 -7.48
N ALA A 43 -19.67 -16.88 -7.26
CA ALA A 43 -20.57 -15.73 -7.16
C ALA A 43 -20.23 -14.79 -5.98
N GLN A 44 -19.51 -15.28 -4.98
CA GLN A 44 -19.07 -14.50 -3.82
C GLN A 44 -17.79 -13.72 -4.10
N VAL A 45 -16.86 -14.29 -4.89
CA VAL A 45 -15.55 -13.68 -5.17
C VAL A 45 -15.56 -12.79 -6.42
N ARG A 46 -16.46 -13.07 -7.38
CA ARG A 46 -16.57 -12.28 -8.63
C ARG A 46 -16.76 -10.77 -8.39
N PRO A 47 -17.57 -10.30 -7.44
CA PRO A 47 -17.69 -8.86 -7.16
C PRO A 47 -16.39 -8.21 -6.64
N MET A 48 -15.47 -9.02 -6.12
CA MET A 48 -14.24 -8.57 -5.46
C MET A 48 -13.00 -8.65 -6.36
N THR A 49 -13.10 -9.27 -7.55
CA THR A 49 -11.93 -9.46 -8.44
C THR A 49 -11.30 -8.15 -8.91
N LYS A 50 -12.08 -7.06 -8.91
CA LYS A 50 -11.61 -5.72 -9.28
C LYS A 50 -10.96 -4.94 -8.12
N LEU A 51 -11.01 -5.49 -6.91
CA LEU A 51 -10.47 -4.87 -5.71
C LEU A 51 -9.04 -5.36 -5.44
N LYS A 52 -8.25 -4.56 -4.73
CA LYS A 52 -6.90 -4.96 -4.31
C LYS A 52 -6.94 -6.06 -3.25
N PRO A 53 -5.83 -6.81 -3.05
CA PRO A 53 -5.74 -7.84 -2.03
C PRO A 53 -6.26 -7.41 -0.65
N GLN A 54 -5.85 -6.25 -0.14
CA GLN A 54 -6.32 -5.79 1.18
C GLN A 54 -7.81 -5.40 1.21
N GLU A 55 -8.30 -4.80 0.13
CA GLU A 55 -9.71 -4.41 0.00
C GLU A 55 -10.62 -5.63 -0.13
N GLN A 56 -10.15 -6.69 -0.80
CA GLN A 56 -10.83 -7.98 -0.83
C GLN A 56 -10.97 -8.54 0.59
N GLN A 57 -9.93 -8.45 1.42
CA GLN A 57 -9.96 -8.94 2.80
C GLN A 57 -10.97 -8.16 3.65
N GLU A 58 -10.95 -6.82 3.58
CA GLU A 58 -11.87 -5.95 4.31
C GLU A 58 -13.33 -6.17 3.90
N VAL A 59 -13.60 -6.22 2.59
CA VAL A 59 -14.94 -6.49 2.04
C VAL A 59 -15.46 -7.84 2.53
N TRP A 60 -14.60 -8.86 2.53
CA TRP A 60 -14.99 -10.20 2.96
C TRP A 60 -15.34 -10.24 4.44
N GLN A 61 -14.50 -9.66 5.29
CA GLN A 61 -14.74 -9.58 6.74
C GLN A 61 -16.05 -8.84 7.04
N ARG A 62 -16.28 -7.72 6.35
CA ARG A 62 -17.52 -6.94 6.51
C ARG A 62 -18.75 -7.70 6.01
N ALA A 63 -18.63 -8.46 4.92
CA ALA A 63 -19.71 -9.31 4.42
C ALA A 63 -20.05 -10.45 5.40
N VAL A 64 -19.04 -11.05 6.04
CA VAL A 64 -19.21 -12.08 7.08
C VAL A 64 -19.91 -11.52 8.32
N GLU A 65 -19.54 -10.31 8.77
CA GLU A 65 -20.21 -9.61 9.86
C GLU A 65 -21.69 -9.35 9.54
N VAL A 66 -21.98 -8.86 8.33
CA VAL A 66 -23.36 -8.62 7.85
C VAL A 66 -24.15 -9.93 7.74
N ALA A 67 -23.50 -11.04 7.44
CA ALA A 67 -24.10 -12.37 7.41
C ALA A 67 -24.24 -13.01 8.81
N GLY A 68 -23.87 -12.30 9.89
CA GLY A 68 -23.97 -12.78 11.27
C GLY A 68 -22.98 -13.91 11.59
N GLY A 69 -21.75 -13.83 11.06
CA GLY A 69 -20.73 -14.85 11.27
C GLY A 69 -20.95 -16.13 10.46
N LYS A 70 -21.68 -16.04 9.34
CA LYS A 70 -21.89 -17.15 8.38
C LYS A 70 -21.27 -16.81 7.03
N VAL A 71 -21.10 -17.82 6.18
CA VAL A 71 -20.65 -17.64 4.80
C VAL A 71 -21.59 -16.65 4.08
N PRO A 72 -21.12 -15.47 3.64
CA PRO A 72 -21.97 -14.47 3.01
C PRO A 72 -22.44 -14.94 1.63
N THR A 73 -23.64 -14.56 1.23
CA THR A 73 -24.11 -14.82 -0.13
C THR A 73 -23.48 -13.84 -1.12
N GLY A 74 -23.39 -14.19 -2.41
CA GLY A 74 -22.87 -13.28 -3.43
C GLY A 74 -23.63 -11.94 -3.53
N ARG A 75 -24.90 -11.90 -3.11
CA ARG A 75 -25.68 -10.65 -2.99
C ARG A 75 -25.17 -9.77 -1.85
N ILE A 76 -24.94 -10.34 -0.66
CA ILE A 76 -24.39 -9.61 0.49
C ILE A 76 -23.01 -9.05 0.15
N VAL A 77 -22.14 -9.86 -0.47
CA VAL A 77 -20.81 -9.40 -0.89
C VAL A 77 -20.94 -8.25 -1.90
N LYS A 78 -21.78 -8.38 -2.92
CA LYS A 78 -22.02 -7.32 -3.90
C LYS A 78 -22.55 -6.03 -3.25
N ASP A 79 -23.50 -6.13 -2.32
CA ASP A 79 -24.08 -4.97 -1.63
C ASP A 79 -23.05 -4.28 -0.72
N VAL A 80 -22.16 -5.05 -0.09
CA VAL A 80 -21.06 -4.50 0.73
C VAL A 80 -20.01 -3.81 -0.16
N VAL A 81 -19.60 -4.44 -1.26
CA VAL A 81 -18.73 -3.82 -2.27
C VAL A 81 -19.35 -2.52 -2.77
N GLN A 82 -20.63 -2.56 -3.15
CA GLN A 82 -21.34 -1.40 -3.68
C GLN A 82 -21.51 -0.29 -2.63
N LYS A 83 -21.82 -0.61 -1.37
CA LYS A 83 -21.91 0.38 -0.28
C LYS A 83 -20.56 1.01 0.05
N ILE A 84 -19.48 0.24 -0.03
CA ILE A 84 -18.13 0.78 0.11
C ILE A 84 -17.85 1.74 -1.04
N MET A 85 -18.08 1.31 -2.29
CA MET A 85 -17.91 2.14 -3.50
C MET A 85 -18.78 3.42 -3.51
N GLU A 86 -20.03 3.35 -3.04
CA GLU A 86 -20.94 4.49 -2.99
C GLU A 86 -20.58 5.48 -1.88
N ARG A 87 -20.03 4.98 -0.76
CA ARG A 87 -19.53 5.79 0.35
C ARG A 87 -18.22 6.51 0.00
N THR A 88 -17.42 5.97 -0.93
CA THR A 88 -16.19 6.57 -1.49
C THR A 88 -16.40 7.24 -2.85
N LYS A 89 -17.56 7.86 -3.10
CA LYS A 89 -17.79 8.76 -4.26
C LYS A 89 -17.01 10.09 -4.22
N VAL A 90 -15.92 10.19 -3.47
CA VAL A 90 -14.97 11.30 -3.67
C VAL A 90 -14.07 10.87 -4.82
N PRO A 91 -14.22 11.46 -6.03
CA PRO A 91 -13.34 11.12 -7.14
C PRO A 91 -11.90 11.32 -6.70
N ASN A 92 -11.01 10.42 -7.15
CA ASN A 92 -9.59 10.53 -6.86
C ASN A 92 -9.10 11.94 -7.23
N THR A 93 -8.73 12.72 -6.22
CA THR A 93 -8.31 14.12 -6.38
C THR A 93 -6.83 14.27 -6.68
N TYR A 94 -6.08 13.16 -6.73
CA TYR A 94 -4.66 13.19 -7.03
C TYR A 94 -4.40 13.34 -8.52
N HIS A 95 -3.33 14.05 -8.85
CA HIS A 95 -2.89 14.30 -10.21
C HIS A 95 -1.58 13.60 -10.52
N LEU A 96 -1.34 13.33 -11.79
CA LEU A 96 -0.05 12.80 -12.25
C LEU A 96 1.07 13.79 -11.88
N GLY A 97 2.14 13.27 -11.29
CA GLY A 97 3.30 14.03 -10.83
C GLY A 97 3.11 14.74 -9.48
N GLU A 98 1.94 14.59 -8.84
CA GLU A 98 1.69 15.16 -7.51
C GLU A 98 2.53 14.45 -6.44
N VAL A 99 3.07 15.23 -5.49
CA VAL A 99 3.87 14.72 -4.38
C VAL A 99 2.98 14.48 -3.16
N CYS A 100 3.04 13.27 -2.63
CA CYS A 100 2.23 12.82 -1.50
C CYS A 100 3.10 12.12 -0.45
N GLN A 101 2.58 12.00 0.76
CA GLN A 101 3.17 11.26 1.86
C GLN A 101 2.46 9.93 2.05
N ILE A 102 3.24 8.88 2.30
CA ILE A 102 2.74 7.54 2.60
C ILE A 102 2.32 7.45 4.08
N LEU A 103 1.06 7.10 4.30
CA LEU A 103 0.50 6.78 5.61
C LEU A 103 0.43 5.26 5.76
N ALA A 104 1.47 4.66 6.36
CA ALA A 104 1.57 3.20 6.55
C ALA A 104 0.59 2.61 7.59
N LYS A 105 -0.37 3.39 8.06
CA LYS A 105 -1.30 2.98 9.12
C LYS A 105 -2.07 1.74 8.65
N ASP A 106 -1.93 0.64 9.40
CA ASP A 106 -2.65 -0.63 9.23
C ASP A 106 -2.40 -1.38 7.90
N ASN A 107 -1.40 -0.97 7.11
CA ASN A 107 -1.06 -1.62 5.83
C ASN A 107 0.29 -2.37 5.91
N PRO A 108 0.30 -3.72 5.92
CA PRO A 108 1.52 -4.51 6.02
C PRO A 108 2.47 -4.35 4.82
N GLU A 109 1.96 -4.02 3.63
CA GLU A 109 2.76 -3.79 2.42
C GLU A 109 3.53 -2.46 2.48
N LEU A 110 3.09 -1.52 3.32
CA LEU A 110 3.73 -0.22 3.54
C LEU A 110 4.60 -0.19 4.80
N ARG A 111 4.88 -1.35 5.40
CA ARG A 111 5.69 -1.44 6.62
C ARG A 111 7.08 -0.84 6.38
N GLY A 112 7.48 0.10 7.24
CA GLY A 112 8.76 0.84 7.12
C GLY A 112 8.73 2.04 6.17
N LYS A 113 7.70 2.18 5.34
CA LYS A 113 7.52 3.28 4.37
C LYS A 113 6.68 4.44 4.90
N GLY A 114 6.20 4.33 6.14
CA GLY A 114 5.44 5.38 6.79
C GLY A 114 6.24 6.68 6.88
N GLY A 115 5.62 7.77 6.44
CA GLY A 115 6.23 9.10 6.42
C GLY A 115 7.09 9.39 5.19
N CYS A 116 7.38 8.40 4.35
CA CYS A 116 8.09 8.65 3.09
C CYS A 116 7.24 9.48 2.13
N TRP A 117 7.88 10.35 1.36
CA TRP A 117 7.24 11.00 0.22
C TRP A 117 7.27 10.07 -1.00
N ALA A 118 6.31 10.27 -1.90
CA ALA A 118 6.17 9.54 -3.14
C ALA A 118 5.51 10.43 -4.20
N ILE A 119 5.79 10.14 -5.46
CA ILE A 119 5.30 10.90 -6.62
C ILE A 119 4.28 10.07 -7.37
N VAL A 120 3.09 10.60 -7.61
CA VAL A 120 2.03 9.90 -8.35
C VAL A 120 2.49 9.66 -9.79
N SER A 121 2.64 8.40 -10.19
CA SER A 121 2.98 7.97 -11.55
C SER A 121 1.78 7.43 -12.33
N ALA A 122 0.72 6.98 -11.64
CA ALA A 122 -0.57 6.69 -12.25
C ALA A 122 -1.73 6.96 -11.28
N VAL A 123 -2.84 7.45 -11.81
CA VAL A 123 -4.07 7.72 -11.07
C VAL A 123 -5.08 6.64 -11.44
N ASN A 124 -5.44 5.79 -10.48
CA ASN A 124 -6.49 4.78 -10.62
C ASN A 124 -7.75 5.25 -9.89
N GLU A 125 -8.88 4.57 -10.11
CA GLU A 125 -10.19 4.97 -9.56
C GLU A 125 -10.17 5.07 -8.01
N PHE A 126 -9.48 4.15 -7.33
CA PHE A 126 -9.43 4.07 -5.86
C PHE A 126 -8.00 4.01 -5.29
N SER A 127 -7.01 4.29 -6.12
CA SER A 127 -5.60 4.26 -5.69
C SER A 127 -4.71 5.05 -6.62
N CYS A 128 -3.49 5.31 -6.18
CA CYS A 128 -2.45 5.83 -7.05
C CYS A 128 -1.31 4.83 -7.12
N THR A 129 -0.72 4.69 -8.31
CA THR A 129 0.64 4.17 -8.41
C THR A 129 1.56 5.33 -8.10
N VAL A 130 2.48 5.13 -7.17
CA VAL A 130 3.40 6.15 -6.69
C VAL A 130 4.83 5.62 -6.79
N ARG A 131 5.73 6.50 -7.23
CA ARG A 131 7.17 6.26 -7.28
C ARG A 131 7.83 6.79 -6.01
N MET A 132 8.62 5.94 -5.38
CA MET A 132 9.45 6.21 -4.21
C MET A 132 10.92 6.04 -4.59
N TRP A 133 11.82 6.38 -3.67
CA TRP A 133 13.26 6.22 -3.83
C TRP A 133 13.69 4.76 -4.13
N ASP A 134 12.93 3.76 -3.68
CA ASP A 134 13.21 2.33 -3.82
C ASP A 134 12.35 1.60 -4.87
N GLY A 135 11.42 2.27 -5.55
CA GLY A 135 10.60 1.66 -6.59
C GLY A 135 9.18 2.22 -6.68
N GLU A 136 8.31 1.51 -7.39
CA GLU A 136 6.89 1.89 -7.56
C GLU A 136 5.95 1.01 -6.73
N TYR A 137 4.92 1.64 -6.15
CA TYR A 137 3.95 1.00 -5.27
C TYR A 137 2.53 1.45 -5.62
N THR A 138 1.56 0.56 -5.49
CA THR A 138 0.15 0.91 -5.73
C THR A 138 -0.56 1.12 -4.39
N VAL A 139 -0.81 2.36 -4.01
CA VAL A 139 -1.27 2.76 -2.68
C VAL A 139 -2.72 3.26 -2.71
N GLY A 140 -3.56 2.74 -1.81
CA GLY A 140 -4.95 3.20 -1.65
C GLY A 140 -5.03 4.66 -1.19
N LEU A 141 -6.07 5.39 -1.60
CA LEU A 141 -6.20 6.84 -1.33
C LEU A 141 -6.16 7.18 0.17
N GLN A 142 -6.68 6.29 1.02
CA GLN A 142 -6.67 6.42 2.48
C GLN A 142 -5.27 6.38 3.09
N HIS A 143 -4.29 5.84 2.36
CA HIS A 143 -2.89 5.76 2.77
C HIS A 143 -2.02 6.84 2.13
N LEU A 144 -2.63 7.83 1.49
CA LEU A 144 -1.94 8.94 0.86
C LEU A 144 -2.37 10.26 1.49
N LYS A 145 -1.41 11.16 1.68
CA LYS A 145 -1.65 12.54 2.09
C LYS A 145 -0.91 13.48 1.15
N SER A 146 -1.63 14.30 0.38
CA SER A 146 -0.99 15.31 -0.48
C SER A 146 -0.17 16.31 0.35
N PHE A 147 1.02 16.67 -0.16
CA PHE A 147 1.79 17.80 0.38
C PHE A 147 1.27 19.15 -0.12
N ASN A 148 0.42 19.18 -1.15
CA ASN A 148 -0.05 20.39 -1.82
C ASN A 148 1.10 21.29 -2.32
N TYR A 149 2.19 20.66 -2.78
CA TYR A 149 3.32 21.36 -3.39
C TYR A 149 2.91 22.07 -4.68
N LEU A 150 3.57 23.19 -4.94
CA LEU A 150 3.45 23.92 -6.19
C LEU A 150 4.07 23.11 -7.34
N PRO A 151 3.67 23.35 -8.60
CA PRO A 151 4.23 22.62 -9.74
C PRO A 151 5.76 22.65 -9.83
N ALA A 152 6.39 23.76 -9.47
CA ALA A 152 7.86 23.88 -9.44
C ALA A 152 8.51 22.99 -8.36
N GLU A 153 7.87 22.88 -7.20
CA GLU A 153 8.34 22.01 -6.10
C GLU A 153 8.16 20.52 -6.46
N CYS A 154 7.05 20.17 -7.13
CA CYS A 154 6.83 18.83 -7.66
C CYS A 154 7.92 18.45 -8.68
N GLN A 155 8.32 19.37 -9.55
CA GLN A 155 9.43 19.15 -10.50
C GLN A 155 10.76 18.92 -9.78
N GLN A 156 11.06 19.69 -8.73
CA GLN A 156 12.27 19.47 -7.93
C GLN A 156 12.27 18.10 -7.28
N MET A 157 11.13 17.69 -6.72
CA MET A 157 10.98 16.36 -6.12
C MET A 157 11.12 15.24 -7.16
N GLN A 158 10.64 15.43 -8.39
CA GLN A 158 10.86 14.48 -9.49
C GLN A 158 12.35 14.30 -9.79
N VAL A 159 13.10 15.39 -9.91
CA VAL A 159 14.56 15.34 -10.12
C VAL A 159 15.25 14.59 -8.98
N ILE A 160 14.87 14.88 -7.73
CA ILE A 160 15.42 14.16 -6.57
C ILE A 160 15.06 12.68 -6.64
N CYS A 161 13.81 12.33 -6.97
CA CYS A 161 13.37 10.94 -7.06
C CYS A 161 14.17 10.15 -8.10
N ASP A 162 14.34 10.71 -9.30
CA ASP A 162 15.06 10.04 -10.39
C ASP A 162 16.53 9.82 -10.03
N ARG A 163 17.16 10.78 -9.34
CA ARG A 163 18.52 10.65 -8.79
C ARG A 163 18.61 9.53 -7.75
N LEU A 164 17.71 9.49 -6.78
CA LEU A 164 17.68 8.45 -5.74
C LEU A 164 17.46 7.06 -6.33
N SER A 165 16.51 6.92 -7.26
CA SER A 165 16.20 5.64 -7.91
C SER A 165 17.37 5.11 -8.73
N ARG A 166 18.14 6.00 -9.40
CA ARG A 166 19.35 5.59 -10.13
C ARG A 166 20.41 4.99 -9.21
N VAL A 167 20.62 5.60 -8.03
CA VAL A 167 21.56 5.09 -7.02
C VAL A 167 21.03 3.80 -6.41
N TYR A 168 19.71 3.67 -6.20
CA TYR A 168 19.14 2.46 -5.60
C TYR A 168 19.31 1.19 -6.45
N LEU A 169 19.25 1.31 -7.77
CA LEU A 169 19.30 0.17 -8.70
C LEU A 169 20.64 -0.59 -8.71
N SER A 170 21.72 -0.01 -8.20
CA SER A 170 23.08 -0.52 -8.36
C SER A 170 23.56 -1.47 -7.24
N ALA A 171 22.65 -2.13 -6.51
CA ALA A 171 22.94 -3.02 -5.38
C ALA A 171 23.78 -2.34 -4.27
N LEU A 172 23.08 -1.66 -3.36
CA LEU A 172 23.68 -0.80 -2.34
C LEU A 172 23.94 -1.50 -1.00
N GLU A 173 25.02 -1.10 -0.35
CA GLU A 173 25.27 -1.35 1.08
C GLU A 173 24.12 -0.84 1.96
N GLU A 174 23.91 -1.47 3.12
CA GLU A 174 22.84 -1.07 4.06
C GLU A 174 22.98 0.40 4.49
N SER A 175 24.20 0.89 4.69
CA SER A 175 24.51 2.28 5.03
C SER A 175 23.92 3.26 4.01
N VAL A 176 24.06 2.97 2.71
CA VAL A 176 23.53 3.80 1.63
C VAL A 176 22.02 3.69 1.56
N GLN A 177 21.45 2.49 1.76
CA GLN A 177 19.99 2.32 1.80
C GLN A 177 19.35 3.16 2.91
N ARG A 178 19.95 3.18 4.12
CA ARG A 178 19.46 4.02 5.23
C ARG A 178 19.56 5.51 4.91
N PHE A 179 20.61 5.92 4.20
CA PHE A 179 20.75 7.30 3.76
C PHE A 179 19.67 7.67 2.73
N LEU A 180 19.42 6.85 1.71
CA LEU A 180 18.36 7.08 0.74
C LEU A 180 16.97 7.06 1.40
N GLU A 181 16.73 6.15 2.35
CA GLU A 181 15.50 6.12 3.14
C GLU A 181 15.30 7.43 3.92
N SER A 182 16.38 8.00 4.47
CA SER A 182 16.33 9.29 5.18
C SER A 182 15.95 10.44 4.25
N LEU A 183 16.48 10.45 3.02
CA LEU A 183 16.12 11.42 1.98
C LEU A 183 14.67 11.23 1.52
N GLY A 184 14.21 9.97 1.46
CA GLY A 184 12.84 9.58 1.16
C GLY A 184 11.81 10.01 2.21
N LYS A 185 12.23 10.45 3.41
CA LYS A 185 11.36 10.94 4.50
C LYS A 185 11.40 12.46 4.68
N LEU A 186 12.05 13.18 3.77
CA LEU A 186 12.10 14.64 3.83
C LEU A 186 10.70 15.25 3.58
N ASN A 187 10.34 16.25 4.38
CA ASN A 187 9.11 17.04 4.19
C ASN A 187 9.37 18.34 3.42
N ARG A 188 10.51 18.45 2.73
CA ARG A 188 10.95 19.63 1.98
C ARG A 188 11.23 19.25 0.53
N ALA A 189 10.97 20.19 -0.39
CA ALA A 189 11.17 20.01 -1.82
C ALA A 189 12.62 20.18 -2.32
N TYR A 190 13.60 20.23 -1.41
CA TYR A 190 15.01 20.51 -1.74
C TYR A 190 15.98 19.73 -0.86
N LEU A 191 17.17 19.49 -1.39
CA LEU A 191 18.31 18.94 -0.66
C LEU A 191 19.19 20.09 -0.14
N THR A 192 19.80 19.89 1.03
CA THR A 192 20.83 20.77 1.57
C THR A 192 22.16 20.57 0.85
N ALA A 193 23.08 21.52 1.01
CA ALA A 193 24.42 21.42 0.44
C ALA A 193 25.19 20.16 0.88
N VAL A 194 24.92 19.62 2.07
CA VAL A 194 25.56 18.38 2.55
C VAL A 194 24.91 17.16 1.92
N GLU A 195 23.58 17.09 1.89
CA GLU A 195 22.85 15.99 1.25
C GLU A 195 23.15 15.90 -0.25
N GLU A 196 23.23 17.05 -0.94
CA GLU A 196 23.67 17.12 -2.33
C GLU A 196 25.08 16.55 -2.52
N LYS A 197 26.04 16.95 -1.68
CA LYS A 197 27.42 16.43 -1.79
C LYS A 197 27.48 14.93 -1.55
N LEU A 198 26.76 14.43 -0.55
CA LEU A 198 26.69 13.00 -0.27
C LEU A 198 26.03 12.24 -1.42
N LEU A 199 24.92 12.73 -1.94
CA LEU A 199 24.23 12.11 -3.07
C LEU A 199 25.12 12.09 -4.32
N ASN A 200 25.83 13.18 -4.61
CA ASN A 200 26.77 13.24 -5.74
C ASN A 200 27.90 12.20 -5.64
N VAL A 201 28.43 11.98 -4.43
CA VAL A 201 29.44 10.93 -4.19
C VAL A 201 28.85 9.54 -4.44
N LEU A 202 27.62 9.30 -3.96
CA LEU A 202 26.95 8.03 -4.21
C LEU A 202 26.66 7.85 -5.71
N GLU A 203 26.23 8.90 -6.40
CA GLU A 203 26.01 8.88 -7.85
C GLU A 203 27.30 8.60 -8.63
N SER A 204 28.47 9.05 -8.17
CA SER A 204 29.75 8.74 -8.83
C SER A 204 30.22 7.31 -8.58
N GLU A 205 30.00 6.77 -7.39
CA GLU A 205 30.45 5.40 -7.03
C GLU A 205 29.49 4.32 -7.57
N TYR A 206 28.20 4.61 -7.56
CA TYR A 206 27.13 3.63 -7.79
C TYR A 206 26.29 3.92 -9.04
N GLY A 207 26.26 5.17 -9.51
CA GLY A 207 25.47 5.58 -10.67
C GLY A 207 26.09 5.21 -12.02
N GLY A 208 26.87 4.13 -12.09
CA GLY A 208 27.65 3.69 -13.24
C GLY A 208 26.97 3.90 -14.60
N GLU A 209 27.75 4.41 -15.53
CA GLU A 209 27.42 4.77 -16.90
C GLU A 209 26.49 3.76 -17.59
N ILE A 210 25.33 4.23 -18.06
CA ILE A 210 24.65 3.58 -19.18
C ILE A 210 25.54 3.83 -20.39
N THR A 211 26.50 2.94 -20.64
CA THR A 211 27.19 2.90 -21.92
C THR A 211 26.17 2.45 -22.98
N PRO A 212 26.02 3.19 -24.10
CA PRO A 212 25.08 2.84 -25.17
C PRO A 212 25.44 1.55 -25.89
#